data_AF-A0A8X7NNH2-F1
#
_entry.id   AF-A0A8X7NNH2-F1
#
_cell.length_a   1.000
_cell.length_b   1.000
_cell.length_c   1.000
_cell.angle_alpha   90.00
_cell.angle_beta   90.00
_cell.angle_gamma   90.00
#
_symmetry.space_group_name_H-M   'P 1'
#
loop_
_entity.id
_entity.type
_entity.pdbx_description
1 polymer ?
#
loop_
_entity_poly.entity_id
_entity_poly.type
_entity_poly.pdbx_seq_one_letter_code
_entity_poly.pdbx_strand_id
1 'polypeptide(L)'
;MKGVEYWEHRAQDHDVYQMTKSVLKQSLSLPNLPNDIIQIIFSYITTPDLKNLSILNKQFRQLMVPFLLSRVTTQWYKLLDEGEAKSSFLKQYKYIIHQLRIADAFPYGEWQVDIFQDALYQLPKLQHLLINTVNSSGWLRYRSNDTITQLTLYTDTSIRDTQSRFEHNSKGIVTPSPSVHSIKMFNIEHLGNFKMIQKLKLEGYHLSWDPDSIVFPVLTLESLSLVDCHWDYPFQLKNFNYNNTLTHLGLYFKGGSTFLYSERFRDFIFNIGQDKGLESIASLELIHNVRTESQHQCGQLTVDESFLKRVLSGNGLPELRSLVLKGWRVNCIFYWHRLVEILQSKQDLKMIEFDVVSSFGSGINTGVVKQWCKEMCPWIKVRLSLRELGKE
;
A
#
# COMPACT_ATOMS: atom_id res chain seq x y z
N MET A 1 -34.28 59.81 55.13
CA MET A 1 -33.38 60.84 55.70
C MET A 1 -32.10 60.17 56.17
N LYS A 2 -30.97 60.89 56.09
CA LYS A 2 -29.57 60.44 56.19
C LYS A 2 -29.17 59.60 57.42
N GLY A 3 -28.14 58.78 57.22
CA GLY A 3 -27.02 58.51 58.15
C GLY A 3 -27.30 57.46 59.23
N VAL A 4 -26.35 56.66 59.74
CA VAL A 4 -24.88 56.72 59.82
C VAL A 4 -24.43 55.29 60.14
N GLU A 5 -23.35 54.77 59.56
CA GLU A 5 -22.73 53.52 60.06
C GLU A 5 -21.28 53.74 60.49
N TYR A 6 -21.02 53.24 61.70
CA TYR A 6 -19.83 53.38 62.52
C TYR A 6 -18.71 52.46 62.04
N TRP A 7 -17.47 52.95 62.21
CA TRP A 7 -16.25 52.17 62.12
C TRP A 7 -15.83 51.72 63.52
N GLU A 8 -15.62 50.43 63.72
CA GLU A 8 -14.63 49.88 64.66
C GLU A 8 -14.53 48.36 64.45
N HIS A 9 -13.34 47.85 64.14
CA HIS A 9 -12.82 46.58 64.65
C HIS A 9 -11.37 46.35 64.13
N ARG A 10 -10.40 46.60 65.02
CA ARG A 10 -9.20 45.74 65.14
C ARG A 10 -9.60 44.60 66.11
N ALA A 11 -9.06 43.39 66.12
CA ALA A 11 -7.76 42.93 65.67
C ALA A 11 -7.77 41.40 65.49
N GLN A 12 -6.79 40.93 64.72
CA GLN A 12 -5.99 39.72 64.96
C GLN A 12 -6.58 38.31 64.68
N ASP A 13 -5.68 37.47 64.17
CA ASP A 13 -5.69 36.00 64.13
C ASP A 13 -6.32 35.26 62.94
N HIS A 14 -5.91 35.58 61.71
CA HIS A 14 -6.08 34.64 60.58
C HIS A 14 -4.91 34.50 59.59
N ASP A 15 -3.71 34.99 59.93
CA ASP A 15 -2.53 34.98 59.04
C ASP A 15 -1.75 33.64 58.98
N VAL A 16 -2.30 32.51 59.43
CA VAL A 16 -1.59 31.21 59.39
C VAL A 16 -2.30 30.11 58.57
N TYR A 17 -3.48 30.39 57.98
CA TYR A 17 -4.27 29.38 57.27
C TYR A 17 -4.54 29.66 55.79
N GLN A 18 -3.64 30.36 55.08
CA GLN A 18 -3.75 30.54 53.62
C GLN A 18 -2.53 30.11 52.80
N MET A 19 -1.55 29.42 53.40
CA MET A 19 -0.50 28.71 52.66
C MET A 19 -0.71 27.21 52.77
N THR A 20 -1.65 26.65 51.98
CA THR A 20 -1.62 25.27 51.43
C THR A 20 -3.03 24.86 50.99
N LYS A 21 -3.43 25.20 49.76
CA LYS A 21 -4.40 24.44 48.93
C LYS A 21 -4.63 25.13 47.59
N SER A 22 -3.57 25.25 46.80
CA SER A 22 -3.69 25.41 45.35
C SER A 22 -2.92 24.31 44.64
N VAL A 23 -3.18 23.05 45.01
CA VAL A 23 -2.92 21.94 44.09
C VAL A 23 -3.99 22.08 43.01
N LEU A 24 -3.64 22.80 41.93
CA LEU A 24 -4.41 22.83 40.70
C LEU A 24 -4.75 21.39 40.34
N LYS A 25 -6.02 20.98 40.53
CA LYS A 25 -6.55 19.79 39.86
C LYS A 25 -6.49 20.10 38.37
N GLN A 26 -5.36 19.83 37.73
CA GLN A 26 -5.26 19.82 36.29
C GLN A 26 -6.30 18.81 35.80
N SER A 27 -7.39 19.29 35.21
CA SER A 27 -8.33 18.43 34.54
C SER A 27 -7.58 17.75 33.41
N LEU A 28 -7.48 16.42 33.52
CA LEU A 28 -6.78 15.59 32.55
C LEU A 28 -7.66 15.58 31.29
N SER A 29 -7.33 16.49 30.37
CA SER A 29 -8.00 16.61 29.07
C SER A 29 -7.08 16.04 28.00
N LEU A 30 -7.65 15.49 26.94
CA LEU A 30 -6.90 14.89 25.84
C LEU A 30 -5.75 15.79 25.32
N PRO A 31 -5.92 17.12 25.21
CA PRO A 31 -4.84 18.00 24.78
C PRO A 31 -3.71 18.23 25.78
N ASN A 32 -3.93 17.89 27.05
CA ASN A 32 -2.94 18.04 28.12
C ASN A 32 -2.14 16.75 28.36
N LEU A 33 -2.41 15.70 27.57
CA LEU A 33 -1.67 14.44 27.63
C LEU A 33 -0.26 14.62 27.03
N PRO A 34 0.74 13.84 27.51
CA PRO A 34 2.04 13.76 26.86
C PRO A 34 1.93 13.32 25.39
N ASN A 35 2.79 13.88 24.53
CA ASN A 35 2.77 13.59 23.09
C ASN A 35 2.87 12.10 22.75
N ASP A 36 3.66 11.33 23.51
CA ASP A 36 3.82 9.89 23.27
C ASP A 36 2.51 9.13 23.48
N ILE A 37 1.75 9.52 24.51
CA ILE A 37 0.43 8.93 24.79
C ILE A 37 -0.57 9.32 23.69
N ILE A 38 -0.55 10.58 23.24
CA ILE A 38 -1.38 11.04 22.12
C ILE A 38 -1.08 10.25 20.85
N GLN A 39 0.21 10.01 20.53
CA GLN A 39 0.60 9.22 19.37
C GLN A 39 0.09 7.79 19.44
N ILE A 40 0.16 7.15 20.61
CA ILE A 40 -0.38 5.81 20.81
C ILE A 40 -1.88 5.80 20.60
N ILE A 41 -2.62 6.71 21.25
CA ILE A 41 -4.09 6.78 21.11
C ILE A 41 -4.46 6.97 19.63
N PHE A 42 -3.80 7.90 18.94
CA PHE A 42 -4.16 8.26 17.57
C PHE A 42 -3.69 7.26 16.52
N SER A 43 -2.77 6.37 16.87
CA SER A 43 -2.44 5.23 16.01
C SER A 43 -3.65 4.29 15.78
N TYR A 44 -4.64 4.31 16.68
CA TYR A 44 -5.87 3.51 16.57
C TYR A 44 -7.08 4.28 16.00
N ILE A 45 -6.96 5.60 15.80
CA ILE A 45 -8.08 6.43 15.34
C ILE A 45 -8.10 6.49 13.81
N THR A 46 -9.30 6.43 13.22
CA THR A 46 -9.45 6.53 11.77
C THR A 46 -9.30 7.98 11.29
N THR A 47 -8.91 8.17 10.02
CA THR A 47 -8.80 9.52 9.43
C THR A 47 -10.12 10.32 9.45
N PRO A 48 -11.31 9.72 9.19
CA PRO A 48 -12.58 10.40 9.39
C PRO A 48 -12.77 10.94 10.81
N ASP A 49 -12.43 10.13 11.82
CA ASP A 49 -12.58 10.53 13.23
C ASP A 49 -11.60 11.67 13.58
N LEU A 50 -10.35 11.60 13.12
CA LEU A 50 -9.38 12.69 13.29
C LEU A 50 -9.86 14.00 12.68
N LYS A 51 -10.50 13.96 11.51
CA LYS A 51 -11.10 15.14 10.87
C LYS A 51 -12.23 15.70 11.73
N ASN A 52 -13.13 14.85 12.21
CA ASN A 52 -14.24 15.26 13.07
C ASN A 52 -13.73 15.91 14.37
N LEU A 53 -12.72 15.32 15.00
CA LEU A 53 -12.08 15.89 16.20
C LEU A 53 -11.42 17.25 15.93
N SER A 54 -10.79 17.43 14.77
CA SER A 54 -10.13 18.70 14.40
C SER A 54 -11.09 19.89 14.22
N ILE A 55 -12.39 19.62 14.04
CA ILE A 55 -13.42 20.64 13.83
C ILE A 55 -13.93 21.17 15.19
N LEU A 56 -13.82 20.39 16.27
CA LEU A 56 -14.41 20.72 17.57
C LEU A 56 -13.88 22.05 18.16
N ASN A 57 -12.56 22.25 18.20
CA ASN A 57 -11.98 23.51 18.65
C ASN A 57 -10.54 23.73 18.10
N LYS A 58 -9.99 24.93 18.33
CA LYS A 58 -8.64 25.32 17.86
C LYS A 58 -7.53 24.44 18.45
N GLN A 59 -7.66 24.03 19.71
CA GLN A 59 -6.65 23.24 20.40
C GLN A 59 -6.55 21.82 19.81
N PHE A 60 -7.69 21.15 19.63
CA PHE A 60 -7.76 19.88 18.92
C PHE A 60 -7.26 20.01 17.49
N ARG A 61 -7.61 21.08 16.78
CA ARG A 61 -7.09 21.32 15.42
C ARG A 61 -5.57 21.34 15.38
N GLN A 62 -4.93 22.14 16.24
CA GLN A 62 -3.47 22.23 16.30
C GLN A 62 -2.83 20.89 16.67
N LEU A 63 -3.45 20.15 17.57
CA LEU A 63 -2.99 18.83 18.00
C LEU A 63 -3.16 17.76 16.91
N MET A 64 -4.20 17.84 16.07
CA MET A 64 -4.43 16.91 14.96
C MET A 64 -3.56 17.17 13.73
N VAL A 65 -3.05 18.39 13.53
CA VAL A 65 -2.30 18.79 12.32
C VAL A 65 -1.20 17.79 11.95
N PRO A 66 -0.32 17.33 12.86
CA PRO A 66 0.72 16.37 12.52
C PRO A 66 0.19 15.03 11.98
N PHE A 67 -0.97 14.59 12.47
CA PHE A 67 -1.58 13.32 12.09
C PHE A 67 -2.33 13.45 10.76
N LEU A 68 -3.10 14.53 10.58
CA LEU A 68 -3.86 14.79 9.36
C LEU A 68 -2.95 15.12 8.17
N LEU A 69 -1.88 15.89 8.39
CA LEU A 69 -0.96 16.31 7.34
C LEU A 69 0.20 15.34 7.13
N SER A 70 0.28 14.24 7.88
CA SER A 70 1.26 13.18 7.62
C SER A 70 1.08 12.52 6.26
N ARG A 71 -0.19 12.42 5.81
CA ARG A 71 -0.60 11.82 4.53
C ARG A 71 -1.46 12.81 3.76
N VAL A 72 -0.87 13.46 2.76
CA VAL A 72 -1.53 14.50 1.98
C VAL A 72 -1.95 13.97 0.63
N THR A 73 -3.17 14.32 0.21
CA THR A 73 -3.64 14.12 -1.16
C THR A 73 -3.71 15.47 -1.84
N THR A 74 -3.09 15.60 -3.00
CA THR A 74 -3.04 16.83 -3.80
C THR A 74 -3.36 16.55 -5.27
N GLN A 75 -3.44 17.61 -6.06
CA GLN A 75 -3.60 17.56 -7.51
C GLN A 75 -2.41 18.22 -8.20
N TRP A 76 -2.15 17.89 -9.47
CA TRP A 76 -0.99 18.39 -10.21
C TRP A 76 -0.88 19.92 -10.21
N TYR A 77 -1.97 20.65 -10.49
CA TYR A 77 -1.92 22.13 -10.54
C TYR A 77 -1.49 22.76 -9.20
N LYS A 78 -1.85 22.15 -8.06
CA LYS A 78 -1.44 22.65 -6.75
C LYS A 78 0.06 22.47 -6.53
N LEU A 79 0.66 21.42 -7.10
CA LEU A 79 2.11 21.23 -7.06
C LEU A 79 2.83 22.24 -7.94
N LEU A 80 2.25 22.60 -9.08
CA LEU A 80 2.76 23.68 -9.93
C LEU A 80 2.70 25.03 -9.19
N ASP A 81 1.58 25.33 -8.53
CA ASP A 81 1.46 26.55 -7.72
C ASP A 81 2.50 26.61 -6.59
N GLU A 82 2.87 25.48 -5.99
CA GLU A 82 3.94 25.40 -4.99
C GLU A 82 5.34 25.59 -5.61
N GLY A 83 5.58 25.04 -6.80
CA GLY A 83 6.83 25.24 -7.55
C GLY A 83 7.03 26.68 -8.01
N GLU A 84 5.95 27.34 -8.43
CA GLU A 84 5.93 28.76 -8.80
C GLU A 84 5.82 29.71 -7.60
N ALA A 85 5.89 29.19 -6.36
CA ALA A 85 5.77 29.95 -5.11
C ALA A 85 4.47 30.77 -4.95
N LYS A 86 3.40 30.41 -5.67
CA LYS A 86 2.04 30.96 -5.49
C LYS A 86 1.38 30.44 -4.22
N SER A 87 1.80 29.27 -3.76
CA SER A 87 1.40 28.69 -2.48
C SER A 87 2.64 28.35 -1.63
N SER A 88 2.45 28.28 -0.31
CA SER A 88 3.52 27.99 0.66
C SER A 88 3.20 26.82 1.58
N PHE A 89 2.23 25.99 1.20
CA PHE A 89 1.72 24.91 2.03
C PHE A 89 2.80 23.84 2.24
N LEU A 90 3.53 23.43 1.20
CA LEU A 90 4.59 22.43 1.33
C LEU A 90 5.73 22.97 2.20
N LYS A 91 6.11 24.24 1.99
CA LYS A 91 7.12 24.92 2.80
C LYS A 91 6.73 25.00 4.27
N GLN A 92 5.46 25.27 4.58
CA GLN A 92 4.94 25.39 5.94
C GLN A 92 4.95 24.04 6.68
N TYR A 93 4.62 22.94 5.99
CA TYR A 93 4.42 21.62 6.61
C TYR A 93 5.49 20.58 6.24
N LYS A 94 6.64 21.02 5.71
CA LYS A 94 7.70 20.17 5.16
C LYS A 94 8.22 19.05 6.07
N TYR A 95 8.21 19.25 7.39
CA TYR A 95 8.69 18.25 8.36
C TYR A 95 7.60 17.32 8.89
N ILE A 96 6.37 17.49 8.42
CA ILE A 96 5.20 16.73 8.85
C ILE A 96 4.74 15.77 7.75
N ILE A 97 4.86 16.17 6.48
CA ILE A 97 4.41 15.36 5.33
C ILE A 97 5.38 14.19 5.12
N HIS A 98 4.89 12.97 5.33
CA HIS A 98 5.66 11.72 5.10
C HIS A 98 5.16 10.98 3.85
N GLN A 99 3.89 11.17 3.50
CA GLN A 99 3.27 10.59 2.32
C GLN A 99 2.54 11.65 1.51
N LEU A 100 2.73 11.62 0.19
CA LEU A 100 2.03 12.47 -0.75
C LEU A 100 1.37 11.62 -1.85
N ARG A 101 0.08 11.87 -2.10
CA ARG A 101 -0.69 11.26 -3.20
C ARG A 101 -1.09 12.33 -4.20
N ILE A 102 -0.70 12.16 -5.46
CA ILE A 102 -1.16 12.95 -6.59
C ILE A 102 -2.39 12.25 -7.18
N ALA A 103 -3.56 12.84 -6.98
CA ALA A 103 -4.84 12.17 -7.22
C ALA A 103 -5.24 12.10 -8.69
N ASP A 104 -5.00 13.18 -9.43
CA ASP A 104 -5.30 13.33 -10.85
C ASP A 104 -4.12 12.88 -11.71
N ALA A 105 -4.41 12.50 -12.95
CA ALA A 105 -3.40 12.25 -13.97
C ALA A 105 -3.19 13.51 -14.83
N PHE A 106 -1.92 13.80 -15.15
CA PHE A 106 -1.56 14.91 -16.02
C PHE A 106 -0.45 14.48 -16.99
N PRO A 107 -0.80 13.77 -18.09
CA PRO A 107 0.19 13.16 -18.98
C PRO A 107 1.22 14.13 -19.56
N TYR A 108 0.82 15.37 -19.87
CA TYR A 108 1.77 16.40 -20.32
C TYR A 108 2.77 16.77 -19.22
N GLY A 109 2.27 16.99 -17.99
CA GLY A 109 3.11 17.32 -16.84
C GLY A 109 4.09 16.22 -16.44
N GLU A 110 3.72 14.95 -16.58
CA GLU A 110 4.63 13.83 -16.29
C GLU A 110 5.95 13.93 -17.06
N TRP A 111 5.91 14.38 -18.33
CA TRP A 111 7.10 14.55 -19.17
C TRP A 111 7.75 15.93 -19.04
N GLN A 112 6.94 16.99 -18.99
CA GLN A 112 7.42 18.36 -19.17
C GLN A 112 7.73 19.08 -17.86
N VAL A 113 7.19 18.60 -16.73
CA VAL A 113 7.37 19.24 -15.43
C VAL A 113 8.22 18.34 -14.54
N ASP A 114 9.18 18.92 -13.84
CA ASP A 114 9.97 18.23 -12.82
C ASP A 114 9.47 18.60 -11.42
N ILE A 115 8.32 18.05 -11.04
CA ILE A 115 7.78 18.26 -9.68
C ILE A 115 8.75 17.80 -8.59
N PHE A 116 9.73 16.93 -8.88
CA PHE A 116 10.70 16.50 -7.88
C PHE A 116 11.64 17.64 -7.50
N GLN A 117 12.14 18.36 -8.50
CA GLN A 117 13.00 19.53 -8.31
C GLN A 117 12.21 20.81 -7.99
N ASP A 118 10.98 20.95 -8.49
CA ASP A 118 10.22 22.19 -8.34
C ASP A 118 9.44 22.24 -7.02
N ALA A 119 8.91 21.11 -6.55
CA ALA A 119 8.04 21.06 -5.38
C ALA A 119 8.52 20.07 -4.30
N LEU A 120 8.85 18.83 -4.68
CA LEU A 120 9.08 17.77 -3.69
C LEU A 120 10.42 17.90 -2.94
N TYR A 121 11.41 18.60 -3.51
CA TYR A 121 12.67 18.91 -2.80
C TYR A 121 12.43 19.64 -1.47
N GLN A 122 11.30 20.35 -1.35
CA GLN A 122 10.93 21.07 -0.13
C GLN A 122 10.53 20.13 1.01
N LEU A 123 10.29 18.84 0.74
CA LEU A 123 9.77 17.84 1.67
C LEU A 123 10.84 16.82 2.09
N PRO A 124 11.74 17.15 3.03
CA PRO A 124 12.86 16.29 3.40
C PRO A 124 12.46 14.97 4.08
N LYS A 125 11.22 14.85 4.54
CA LYS A 125 10.68 13.64 5.17
C LYS A 125 9.73 12.86 4.28
N LEU A 126 9.59 13.23 3.01
CA LEU A 126 8.72 12.51 2.08
C LEU A 126 9.34 11.14 1.78
N GLN A 127 8.72 10.09 2.30
CA GLN A 127 9.15 8.71 2.14
C GLN A 127 8.25 7.95 1.17
N HIS A 128 6.96 8.27 1.10
CA HIS A 128 5.99 7.57 0.27
C HIS A 128 5.34 8.50 -0.75
N LEU A 129 5.58 8.26 -2.03
CA LEU A 129 4.95 8.98 -3.14
C LEU A 129 3.98 8.06 -3.89
N LEU A 130 2.75 8.52 -4.07
CA LEU A 130 1.74 7.87 -4.89
C LEU A 130 1.36 8.78 -6.04
N ILE A 131 1.44 8.29 -7.27
CA ILE A 131 1.15 9.07 -8.47
C ILE A 131 0.08 8.34 -9.27
N ASN A 132 -1.04 9.02 -9.53
CA ASN A 132 -1.96 8.60 -10.57
C ASN A 132 -1.32 8.94 -11.92
N THR A 133 -0.99 7.93 -12.70
CA THR A 133 -0.28 8.10 -13.97
C THR A 133 -0.97 7.32 -15.06
N VAL A 134 -1.05 7.94 -16.24
CA VAL A 134 -1.63 7.33 -17.44
C VAL A 134 -0.56 6.97 -18.47
N ASN A 135 0.65 7.53 -18.36
CA ASN A 135 1.75 7.24 -19.28
C ASN A 135 2.62 6.08 -18.82
N SER A 136 3.38 5.54 -19.77
CA SER A 136 4.53 4.68 -19.50
C SER A 136 5.55 5.40 -18.60
N SER A 137 6.28 4.63 -17.81
CA SER A 137 7.21 5.14 -16.78
C SER A 137 8.49 5.83 -17.30
N GLY A 138 8.65 6.02 -18.62
CA GLY A 138 9.88 6.51 -19.24
C GLY A 138 10.33 7.89 -18.75
N TRP A 139 9.39 8.73 -18.32
CA TRP A 139 9.67 10.05 -17.77
C TRP A 139 10.46 10.00 -16.44
N LEU A 140 10.35 8.91 -15.67
CA LEU A 140 11.10 8.74 -14.42
C LEU A 140 12.61 8.68 -14.63
N ARG A 141 13.09 8.30 -15.83
CA ARG A 141 14.52 8.28 -16.18
C ARG A 141 15.19 9.64 -15.96
N TYR A 142 14.42 10.73 -16.11
CA TYR A 142 14.90 12.10 -16.04
C TYR A 142 14.63 12.76 -14.69
N ARG A 143 14.25 11.98 -13.68
CA ARG A 143 13.88 12.43 -12.34
C ARG A 143 14.74 11.72 -11.30
N SER A 144 14.87 12.31 -10.13
CA SER A 144 15.66 11.75 -9.03
C SER A 144 15.11 12.19 -7.70
N ASN A 145 15.12 11.29 -6.71
CA ASN A 145 14.83 11.65 -5.34
C ASN A 145 15.42 10.60 -4.37
N ASP A 146 16.17 11.08 -3.39
CA ASP A 146 16.88 10.24 -2.42
C ASP A 146 16.11 10.02 -1.11
N THR A 147 14.97 10.71 -0.89
CA THR A 147 14.19 10.54 0.34
C THR A 147 13.06 9.52 0.19
N ILE A 148 12.60 9.28 -1.05
CA ILE A 148 11.51 8.37 -1.34
C ILE A 148 11.97 6.91 -1.19
N THR A 149 11.36 6.20 -0.25
CA THR A 149 11.57 4.77 0.00
C THR A 149 10.43 3.90 -0.52
N GLN A 150 9.25 4.49 -0.73
CA GLN A 150 8.08 3.82 -1.27
C GLN A 150 7.48 4.59 -2.46
N LEU A 151 7.37 3.92 -3.60
CA LEU A 151 6.76 4.48 -4.80
C LEU A 151 5.54 3.63 -5.21
N THR A 152 4.40 4.28 -5.38
CA THR A 152 3.18 3.67 -5.92
C THR A 152 2.78 4.38 -7.19
N LEU A 153 2.83 3.69 -8.32
CA LEU A 153 2.30 4.16 -9.59
C LEU A 153 0.97 3.47 -9.84
N TYR A 154 -0.12 4.20 -9.64
CA TYR A 154 -1.46 3.65 -9.79
C TYR A 154 -2.22 4.31 -10.95
N THR A 155 -3.34 3.72 -11.33
CA THR A 155 -4.20 4.26 -12.39
C THR A 155 -5.62 4.30 -11.88
N ASP A 156 -6.17 5.50 -11.69
CA ASP A 156 -7.56 5.71 -11.30
C ASP A 156 -8.29 6.47 -12.41
N THR A 157 -9.03 5.72 -13.22
CA THR A 157 -9.79 6.22 -14.37
C THR A 157 -11.07 6.97 -13.98
N SER A 158 -11.48 6.89 -12.71
CA SER A 158 -12.65 7.64 -12.22
C SER A 158 -12.34 9.13 -12.02
N ILE A 159 -11.07 9.48 -11.88
CA ILE A 159 -10.59 10.83 -11.65
C ILE A 159 -10.22 11.44 -13.00
N ARG A 160 -10.99 12.46 -13.44
CA ARG A 160 -10.81 13.12 -14.73
C ARG A 160 -9.37 13.65 -14.91
N ASP A 161 -8.81 13.44 -16.10
CA ASP A 161 -7.57 14.07 -16.55
C ASP A 161 -7.69 15.60 -16.43
N THR A 162 -6.78 16.22 -15.67
CA THR A 162 -6.77 17.68 -15.48
C THR A 162 -6.13 18.42 -16.65
N GLN A 163 -5.70 17.72 -17.70
CA GLN A 163 -5.15 18.32 -18.92
C GLN A 163 -6.05 19.44 -19.48
N SER A 164 -7.37 19.23 -19.48
CA SER A 164 -8.37 20.24 -19.91
C SER A 164 -8.31 21.56 -19.13
N ARG A 165 -7.77 21.59 -17.91
CA ARG A 165 -7.59 22.82 -17.12
C ARG A 165 -6.32 23.61 -17.49
N PHE A 166 -5.39 22.98 -18.20
CA PHE A 166 -4.14 23.60 -18.64
C PHE A 166 -4.20 24.09 -20.09
N GLU A 167 -5.21 23.65 -20.86
CA GLU A 167 -5.46 24.09 -22.23
C GLU A 167 -6.22 25.41 -22.28
N HIS A 168 -5.57 26.51 -21.90
CA HIS A 168 -6.17 27.84 -21.95
C HIS A 168 -6.21 28.47 -23.35
N ASN A 169 -5.66 27.83 -24.40
CA ASN A 169 -5.55 28.42 -25.75
C ASN A 169 -5.67 27.43 -26.93
N SER A 170 -6.07 26.17 -26.71
CA SER A 170 -6.28 25.22 -27.81
C SER A 170 -7.63 25.53 -28.48
N LYS A 171 -7.62 26.13 -29.67
CA LYS A 171 -8.81 26.19 -30.53
C LYS A 171 -9.31 24.76 -30.82
N GLY A 172 -10.33 24.32 -30.07
CA GLY A 172 -11.33 23.36 -30.54
C GLY A 172 -10.85 21.98 -31.01
N ILE A 173 -9.67 21.50 -30.62
CA ILE A 173 -9.32 20.08 -30.77
C ILE A 173 -9.28 19.51 -29.37
N VAL A 174 -10.45 19.03 -28.92
CA VAL A 174 -10.50 17.99 -27.89
C VAL A 174 -9.80 16.80 -28.52
N THR A 175 -8.48 16.71 -28.40
CA THR A 175 -7.82 15.43 -28.63
C THR A 175 -8.45 14.48 -27.63
N PRO A 176 -9.10 13.39 -28.08
CA PRO A 176 -9.60 12.40 -27.14
C PRO A 176 -8.42 12.06 -26.22
N SER A 177 -8.71 12.02 -24.91
CA SER A 177 -7.81 11.47 -23.88
C SER A 177 -7.03 10.31 -24.50
N PRO A 178 -5.69 10.28 -24.35
CA PRO A 178 -4.85 9.28 -25.01
C PRO A 178 -5.55 7.95 -24.91
N SER A 179 -5.85 7.37 -26.08
CA SER A 179 -6.76 6.24 -26.22
C SER A 179 -6.62 5.30 -25.03
N VAL A 180 -7.75 4.89 -24.43
CA VAL A 180 -7.86 3.86 -23.37
C VAL A 180 -7.24 2.50 -23.80
N HIS A 181 -6.51 2.47 -24.92
CA HIS A 181 -5.90 1.35 -25.60
C HIS A 181 -4.38 1.46 -25.71
N SER A 182 -3.72 2.54 -25.25
CA SER A 182 -2.26 2.56 -25.20
C SER A 182 -1.77 1.75 -24.01
N ILE A 183 -1.08 0.64 -24.30
CA ILE A 183 -0.48 -0.21 -23.27
C ILE A 183 0.56 0.61 -22.50
N LYS A 184 0.38 0.69 -21.19
CA LYS A 184 1.26 1.45 -20.29
C LYS A 184 2.50 0.62 -19.95
N MET A 185 3.67 1.03 -20.39
CA MET A 185 4.90 0.26 -20.24
C MET A 185 5.67 0.63 -18.97
N PHE A 186 6.17 -0.38 -18.24
CA PHE A 186 7.06 -0.21 -17.11
C PHE A 186 8.40 -0.91 -17.34
N ASN A 187 9.51 -0.19 -17.18
CA ASN A 187 10.84 -0.77 -17.12
C ASN A 187 11.50 -0.34 -15.81
N ILE A 188 12.08 -1.30 -15.09
CA ILE A 188 12.76 -1.08 -13.80
C ILE A 188 13.93 -0.11 -13.88
N GLU A 189 14.61 -0.03 -15.02
CA GLU A 189 15.74 0.88 -15.24
C GLU A 189 15.34 2.36 -15.11
N HIS A 190 14.06 2.67 -15.31
CA HIS A 190 13.53 4.02 -15.12
C HIS A 190 13.63 4.50 -13.67
N LEU A 191 13.86 3.58 -12.72
CA LEU A 191 14.09 3.89 -11.32
C LEU A 191 15.59 4.07 -10.97
N GLY A 192 16.50 4.10 -11.95
CA GLY A 192 17.95 4.17 -11.69
C GLY A 192 18.41 5.32 -10.80
N ASN A 193 17.69 6.42 -10.81
CA ASN A 193 17.98 7.60 -9.99
C ASN A 193 17.22 7.63 -8.65
N PHE A 194 16.53 6.55 -8.28
CA PHE A 194 15.76 6.44 -7.04
C PHE A 194 16.34 5.33 -6.14
N LYS A 195 17.58 5.56 -5.70
CA LYS A 195 18.43 4.53 -5.05
C LYS A 195 17.86 4.02 -3.73
N MET A 196 17.04 4.81 -3.06
CA MET A 196 16.48 4.50 -1.74
C MET A 196 15.12 3.78 -1.80
N ILE A 197 14.59 3.49 -3.00
CA ILE A 197 13.33 2.75 -3.12
C ILE A 197 13.50 1.31 -2.62
N GLN A 198 12.71 0.99 -1.59
CA GLN A 198 12.58 -0.33 -0.98
C GLN A 198 11.23 -0.96 -1.29
N LYS A 199 10.20 -0.15 -1.55
CA LYS A 199 8.83 -0.63 -1.78
C LYS A 199 8.27 -0.07 -3.08
N LEU A 200 7.93 -0.96 -4.00
CA LEU A 200 7.36 -0.59 -5.30
C LEU A 200 5.98 -1.22 -5.46
N LYS A 201 4.99 -0.39 -5.78
CA LYS A 201 3.67 -0.83 -6.17
C LYS A 201 3.30 -0.30 -7.54
N LEU A 202 2.92 -1.19 -8.46
CA LEU A 202 2.53 -0.86 -9.83
C LEU A 202 1.10 -1.32 -10.08
N GLU A 203 0.30 -0.51 -10.78
CA GLU A 203 -1.05 -0.88 -11.22
C GLU A 203 -1.25 -0.69 -12.72
N GLY A 204 -1.71 -1.75 -13.40
CA GLY A 204 -2.11 -1.72 -14.80
C GLY A 204 -0.96 -1.53 -15.79
N TYR A 205 0.26 -1.90 -15.43
CA TYR A 205 1.43 -1.80 -16.30
C TYR A 205 1.71 -3.10 -17.04
N HIS A 206 2.15 -2.95 -18.28
CA HIS A 206 2.87 -3.99 -19.00
C HIS A 206 4.36 -3.86 -18.72
N LEU A 207 4.96 -4.88 -18.13
CA LEU A 207 6.36 -4.90 -17.72
C LEU A 207 7.22 -5.24 -18.94
N SER A 208 8.07 -4.29 -19.32
CA SER A 208 9.03 -4.41 -20.39
C SER A 208 10.43 -4.60 -19.83
N TRP A 209 11.22 -5.45 -20.47
CA TRP A 209 12.63 -5.62 -20.18
C TRP A 209 13.40 -5.76 -21.49
N ASP A 210 14.50 -5.04 -21.58
CA ASP A 210 15.39 -5.06 -22.72
C ASP A 210 16.68 -5.81 -22.32
N PRO A 211 16.93 -7.01 -22.88
CA PRO A 211 18.12 -7.80 -22.56
C PRO A 211 19.43 -7.15 -23.01
N ASP A 212 19.39 -6.25 -24.00
CA ASP A 212 20.59 -5.74 -24.67
C ASP A 212 21.08 -4.41 -24.08
N SER A 213 20.26 -3.74 -23.28
CA SER A 213 20.56 -2.41 -22.71
C SER A 213 20.62 -2.40 -21.17
N ILE A 214 20.84 -3.58 -20.56
CA ILE A 214 20.73 -3.78 -19.12
C ILE A 214 21.72 -2.91 -18.34
N VAL A 215 21.20 -1.85 -17.72
CA VAL A 215 21.87 -1.14 -16.64
C VAL A 215 21.12 -1.44 -15.37
N PHE A 216 21.60 -2.42 -14.59
CA PHE A 216 20.97 -2.78 -13.33
C PHE A 216 21.04 -1.58 -12.37
N PRO A 217 19.91 -0.93 -12.07
CA PRO A 217 19.91 0.19 -11.15
C PRO A 217 20.24 -0.34 -9.76
N VAL A 218 21.09 0.34 -8.97
CA VAL A 218 21.39 -0.05 -7.58
C VAL A 218 20.18 0.29 -6.68
N LEU A 219 19.14 -0.54 -6.79
CA LEU A 219 17.94 -0.58 -5.96
C LEU A 219 18.07 -1.61 -4.84
N THR A 220 17.53 -1.27 -3.66
CA THR A 220 17.41 -2.15 -2.51
C THR A 220 15.96 -2.58 -2.33
N LEU A 221 15.35 -3.06 -3.41
CA LEU A 221 13.92 -3.38 -3.42
C LEU A 221 13.63 -4.57 -2.50
N GLU A 222 12.86 -4.34 -1.45
CA GLU A 222 12.45 -5.33 -0.45
C GLU A 222 11.02 -5.84 -0.69
N SER A 223 10.16 -5.01 -1.27
CA SER A 223 8.73 -5.30 -1.46
C SER A 223 8.24 -4.88 -2.84
N LEU A 224 7.66 -5.83 -3.57
CA LEU A 224 7.05 -5.61 -4.88
C LEU A 224 5.58 -6.00 -4.85
N SER A 225 4.70 -5.09 -5.25
CA SER A 225 3.27 -5.34 -5.42
C SER A 225 2.82 -4.99 -6.83
N LEU A 226 2.35 -5.98 -7.58
CA LEU A 226 1.88 -5.83 -8.95
C LEU A 226 0.35 -6.02 -8.97
N VAL A 227 -0.37 -4.99 -9.37
CA VAL A 227 -1.83 -4.99 -9.47
C VAL A 227 -2.21 -4.93 -10.95
N ASP A 228 -2.89 -5.94 -11.48
CA ASP A 228 -3.28 -6.05 -12.89
C ASP A 228 -2.12 -5.78 -13.86
N CYS A 229 -0.90 -6.18 -13.49
CA CYS A 229 0.26 -6.02 -14.35
C CYS A 229 0.45 -7.26 -15.21
N HIS A 230 0.98 -7.05 -16.40
CA HIS A 230 1.17 -8.06 -17.44
C HIS A 230 2.64 -8.07 -17.86
N TRP A 231 3.14 -9.19 -18.37
CA TRP A 231 4.50 -9.25 -18.90
C TRP A 231 4.61 -10.27 -20.04
N ASP A 232 5.51 -9.99 -20.97
CA ASP A 232 5.83 -10.86 -22.09
C ASP A 232 7.28 -11.34 -22.03
N TYR A 233 7.57 -12.45 -22.70
CA TYR A 233 8.94 -12.95 -22.84
C TYR A 233 9.83 -11.91 -23.55
N PRO A 234 11.09 -11.76 -23.12
CA PRO A 234 11.82 -12.62 -22.17
C PRO A 234 11.72 -12.21 -20.69
N PHE A 235 10.80 -11.33 -20.31
CA PHE A 235 10.66 -10.86 -18.94
C PHE A 235 10.34 -12.00 -17.95
N GLN A 236 11.04 -12.02 -16.81
CA GLN A 236 10.72 -12.86 -15.66
C GLN A 236 10.69 -12.02 -14.37
N LEU A 237 9.90 -12.42 -13.37
CA LEU A 237 9.79 -11.64 -12.12
C LEU A 237 11.12 -11.57 -11.34
N LYS A 238 12.01 -12.54 -11.52
CA LYS A 238 13.36 -12.50 -10.96
C LYS A 238 14.19 -11.31 -11.46
N ASN A 239 13.84 -10.72 -12.60
CA ASN A 239 14.48 -9.51 -13.11
C ASN A 239 14.27 -8.29 -12.17
N PHE A 240 13.23 -8.30 -11.33
CA PHE A 240 13.07 -7.30 -10.25
C PHE A 240 13.96 -7.55 -9.05
N ASN A 241 14.50 -8.77 -8.89
CA ASN A 241 15.24 -9.19 -7.71
C ASN A 241 16.73 -9.48 -8.03
N TYR A 242 17.34 -8.63 -8.86
CA TYR A 242 18.73 -8.79 -9.27
C TYR A 242 19.73 -8.78 -8.09
N ASN A 243 19.41 -8.07 -7.00
CA ASN A 243 20.22 -8.00 -5.77
C ASN A 243 19.84 -9.04 -4.69
N ASN A 244 18.85 -9.90 -4.95
CA ASN A 244 18.34 -10.86 -3.98
C ASN A 244 17.87 -10.22 -2.64
N THR A 245 17.35 -9.00 -2.69
CA THR A 245 16.83 -8.26 -1.53
C THR A 245 15.31 -8.37 -1.37
N LEU A 246 14.60 -8.85 -2.39
CA LEU A 246 13.14 -8.89 -2.41
C LEU A 246 12.63 -9.95 -1.42
N THR A 247 11.98 -9.50 -0.36
CA THR A 247 11.40 -10.37 0.68
C THR A 247 9.90 -10.54 0.53
N HIS A 248 9.22 -9.58 -0.10
CA HIS A 248 7.78 -9.61 -0.32
C HIS A 248 7.43 -9.48 -1.80
N LEU A 249 6.66 -10.44 -2.31
CA LEU A 249 6.09 -10.43 -3.66
C LEU A 249 4.57 -10.59 -3.58
N GLY A 250 3.84 -9.57 -4.03
CA GLY A 250 2.39 -9.60 -4.11
C GLY A 250 1.90 -9.41 -5.55
N LEU A 251 1.14 -10.38 -6.06
CA LEU A 251 0.46 -10.31 -7.36
C LEU A 251 -1.06 -10.25 -7.11
N TYR A 252 -1.69 -9.20 -7.61
CA TYR A 252 -3.11 -8.93 -7.41
C TYR A 252 -3.77 -8.75 -8.77
N PHE A 253 -4.80 -9.53 -9.05
CA PHE A 253 -5.54 -9.47 -10.30
C PHE A 253 -7.03 -9.24 -10.03
N LYS A 254 -7.62 -8.27 -10.74
CA LYS A 254 -9.07 -8.08 -10.85
C LYS A 254 -9.66 -9.24 -11.65
N GLY A 255 -10.90 -9.59 -11.35
CA GLY A 255 -11.56 -10.71 -12.04
C GLY A 255 -11.78 -10.42 -13.52
N GLY A 256 -11.59 -11.44 -14.35
CA GLY A 256 -11.65 -11.33 -15.81
C GLY A 256 -10.33 -10.96 -16.46
N SER A 257 -9.23 -10.88 -15.71
CA SER A 257 -7.89 -10.70 -16.29
C SER A 257 -7.52 -11.92 -17.15
N THR A 258 -7.39 -11.70 -18.47
CA THR A 258 -7.01 -12.75 -19.42
C THR A 258 -5.59 -13.27 -19.19
N PHE A 259 -4.74 -12.47 -18.52
CA PHE A 259 -3.35 -12.80 -18.22
C PHE A 259 -3.19 -14.02 -17.32
N LEU A 260 -4.11 -14.22 -16.38
CA LEU A 260 -4.10 -15.37 -15.48
C LEU A 260 -4.18 -16.70 -16.23
N TYR A 261 -4.75 -16.67 -17.44
CA TYR A 261 -4.92 -17.82 -18.33
C TYR A 261 -3.81 -17.93 -19.38
N SER A 262 -2.87 -16.99 -19.40
CA SER A 262 -1.75 -17.00 -20.33
C SER A 262 -0.75 -18.11 -19.98
N GLU A 263 -0.04 -18.61 -20.99
CA GLU A 263 1.07 -19.55 -20.79
C GLU A 263 2.15 -18.93 -19.89
N ARG A 264 2.39 -17.63 -19.98
CA ARG A 264 3.39 -16.91 -19.17
C ARG A 264 3.12 -17.00 -17.68
N PHE A 265 1.86 -16.78 -17.28
CA PHE A 265 1.49 -16.89 -15.88
C PHE A 265 1.58 -18.34 -15.40
N ARG A 266 1.17 -19.30 -16.24
CA ARG A 266 1.31 -20.73 -15.94
C ARG A 266 2.77 -21.16 -15.79
N ASP A 267 3.65 -20.68 -16.66
CA ASP A 267 5.09 -20.92 -16.59
C ASP A 267 5.67 -20.37 -15.29
N PHE A 268 5.27 -19.15 -14.89
CA PHE A 268 5.67 -18.60 -13.60
C PHE A 268 5.21 -19.49 -12.43
N ILE A 269 3.94 -19.91 -12.40
CA ILE A 269 3.41 -20.78 -11.34
C ILE A 269 4.11 -22.15 -11.31
N PHE A 270 4.55 -22.65 -12.47
CA PHE A 270 5.31 -23.88 -12.56
C PHE A 270 6.75 -23.72 -12.08
N ASN A 271 7.38 -22.57 -12.33
CA ASN A 271 8.81 -22.34 -12.08
C ASN A 271 9.14 -21.53 -10.81
N ILE A 272 8.14 -20.97 -10.10
CA ILE A 272 8.33 -20.06 -8.94
C ILE A 272 9.27 -20.60 -7.85
N GLY A 273 9.35 -21.92 -7.67
CA GLY A 273 10.25 -22.57 -6.71
C GLY A 273 11.59 -23.03 -7.31
N GLN A 274 11.82 -22.91 -8.62
CA GLN A 274 13.05 -23.35 -9.29
C GLN A 274 13.90 -22.16 -9.78
N ASP A 275 13.30 -20.98 -9.88
CA ASP A 275 13.97 -19.76 -10.34
C ASP A 275 14.98 -19.24 -9.30
N LYS A 276 16.26 -19.51 -9.55
CA LYS A 276 17.39 -18.86 -8.87
C LYS A 276 17.26 -17.34 -9.02
N GLY A 277 16.85 -16.66 -7.96
CA GLY A 277 16.52 -15.24 -7.97
C GLY A 277 15.21 -14.89 -7.26
N LEU A 278 14.42 -15.87 -6.80
CA LEU A 278 13.27 -15.63 -5.92
C LEU A 278 13.45 -16.25 -4.53
N GLU A 279 14.65 -16.75 -4.22
CA GLU A 279 14.94 -17.51 -3.00
C GLU A 279 14.79 -16.67 -1.71
N SER A 280 15.03 -15.36 -1.79
CA SER A 280 14.88 -14.41 -0.69
C SER A 280 13.42 -14.13 -0.28
N ILE A 281 12.42 -14.62 -1.03
CA ILE A 281 11.01 -14.31 -0.77
C ILE A 281 10.58 -14.97 0.55
N ALA A 282 10.26 -14.12 1.52
CA ALA A 282 9.70 -14.49 2.81
C ALA A 282 8.17 -14.39 2.85
N SER A 283 7.56 -13.60 1.96
CA SER A 283 6.11 -13.42 1.88
C SER A 283 5.64 -13.39 0.43
N LEU A 284 4.75 -14.34 0.08
CA LEU A 284 4.15 -14.45 -1.24
C LEU A 284 2.63 -14.26 -1.16
N GLU A 285 2.10 -13.32 -1.93
CA GLU A 285 0.66 -13.12 -2.09
C GLU A 285 0.24 -13.28 -3.55
N LEU A 286 -0.68 -14.19 -3.83
CA LEU A 286 -1.29 -14.42 -5.14
C LEU A 286 -2.81 -14.28 -5.01
N ILE A 287 -3.31 -13.09 -5.31
CA ILE A 287 -4.70 -12.70 -5.06
C ILE A 287 -5.41 -12.47 -6.37
N HIS A 288 -6.49 -13.23 -6.59
CA HIS A 288 -7.40 -13.06 -7.69
C HIS A 288 -8.79 -12.66 -7.15
N ASN A 289 -9.33 -11.53 -7.61
CA ASN A 289 -10.64 -11.07 -7.20
C ASN A 289 -11.76 -11.68 -8.06
N VAL A 290 -12.20 -12.87 -7.68
CA VAL A 290 -13.23 -13.65 -8.40
C VAL A 290 -14.64 -13.02 -8.33
N ARG A 291 -14.87 -11.97 -7.53
CA ARG A 291 -16.20 -11.35 -7.36
C ARG A 291 -16.81 -10.83 -8.66
N THR A 292 -15.99 -10.56 -9.67
CA THR A 292 -16.42 -10.02 -10.96
C THR A 292 -16.48 -11.07 -12.08
N GLU A 293 -16.20 -12.34 -11.78
CA GLU A 293 -16.15 -13.40 -12.80
C GLU A 293 -17.44 -14.22 -12.88
N SER A 294 -17.82 -14.59 -14.10
CA SER A 294 -18.86 -15.59 -14.35
C SER A 294 -18.35 -17.01 -14.02
N GLN A 295 -19.27 -17.95 -13.72
CA GLN A 295 -18.94 -19.35 -13.37
C GLN A 295 -18.04 -20.05 -14.41
N HIS A 296 -18.12 -19.63 -15.68
CA HIS A 296 -17.34 -20.17 -16.79
C HIS A 296 -15.93 -19.57 -16.93
N GLN A 297 -15.68 -18.37 -16.40
CA GLN A 297 -14.39 -17.69 -16.50
C GLN A 297 -13.42 -18.05 -15.37
N CYS A 298 -13.93 -18.46 -14.21
CA CYS A 298 -13.15 -18.79 -13.00
C CYS A 298 -12.24 -20.04 -13.12
N GLY A 299 -11.89 -20.48 -14.33
CA GLY A 299 -11.67 -21.88 -14.68
C GLY A 299 -10.27 -22.50 -14.55
N GLN A 300 -9.18 -21.81 -14.20
CA GLN A 300 -7.84 -22.43 -14.43
C GLN A 300 -6.82 -22.37 -13.29
N LEU A 301 -6.89 -21.40 -12.38
CA LEU A 301 -5.95 -21.35 -11.25
C LEU A 301 -6.40 -22.31 -10.16
N THR A 302 -5.78 -23.49 -10.14
CA THR A 302 -6.02 -24.53 -9.15
C THR A 302 -4.82 -24.63 -8.22
N VAL A 303 -5.09 -24.62 -6.91
CA VAL A 303 -4.09 -25.03 -5.93
C VAL A 303 -4.10 -26.56 -5.91
N ASP A 304 -3.04 -27.17 -6.41
CA ASP A 304 -2.81 -28.61 -6.34
C ASP A 304 -1.64 -28.94 -5.41
N GLU A 305 -1.50 -30.22 -5.08
CA GLU A 305 -0.42 -30.70 -4.23
C GLU A 305 0.96 -30.38 -4.82
N SER A 306 1.08 -30.49 -6.15
CA SER A 306 2.32 -30.23 -6.89
C SER A 306 2.77 -28.78 -6.69
N PHE A 307 1.87 -27.81 -6.80
CA PHE A 307 2.14 -26.40 -6.55
C PHE A 307 2.59 -26.16 -5.12
N LEU A 308 1.87 -26.71 -4.14
CA LEU A 308 2.24 -26.54 -2.73
C LEU A 308 3.61 -27.13 -2.43
N LYS A 309 3.93 -28.32 -2.97
CA LYS A 309 5.27 -28.90 -2.87
C LYS A 309 6.32 -28.02 -3.54
N ARG A 310 6.06 -27.47 -4.73
CA ARG A 310 6.98 -26.55 -5.42
C ARG A 310 7.27 -25.29 -4.62
N VAL A 311 6.28 -24.71 -3.95
CA VAL A 311 6.43 -23.46 -3.20
C VAL A 311 6.99 -23.70 -1.79
N LEU A 312 6.49 -24.72 -1.08
CA LEU A 312 6.75 -24.95 0.34
C LEU A 312 7.89 -25.93 0.62
N SER A 313 8.30 -26.78 -0.33
CA SER A 313 9.44 -27.68 -0.10
C SER A 313 10.75 -26.89 0.06
N GLY A 314 11.75 -27.51 0.68
CA GLY A 314 13.06 -26.88 0.92
C GLY A 314 13.79 -26.40 -0.34
N ASN A 315 13.49 -26.99 -1.49
CA ASN A 315 14.06 -26.61 -2.78
C ASN A 315 13.25 -25.52 -3.50
N GLY A 316 12.11 -25.09 -2.93
CA GLY A 316 11.19 -24.10 -3.48
C GLY A 316 11.59 -22.68 -3.08
N LEU A 317 10.75 -22.06 -2.24
CA LEU A 317 11.06 -20.78 -1.60
C LEU A 317 11.61 -21.04 -0.18
N PRO A 318 12.95 -21.03 0.03
CA PRO A 318 13.54 -21.43 1.30
C PRO A 318 13.16 -20.50 2.44
N GLU A 319 13.15 -19.18 2.22
CA GLU A 319 12.86 -18.17 3.25
C GLU A 319 11.35 -17.93 3.49
N LEU A 320 10.47 -18.64 2.79
CA LEU A 320 9.04 -18.37 2.83
C LEU A 320 8.43 -18.62 4.22
N ARG A 321 7.89 -17.55 4.80
CA ARG A 321 7.23 -17.52 6.12
C ARG A 321 5.73 -17.19 6.03
N SER A 322 5.28 -16.64 4.91
CA SER A 322 3.90 -16.21 4.69
C SER A 322 3.44 -16.53 3.28
N LEU A 323 2.32 -17.25 3.15
CA LEU A 323 1.70 -17.58 1.86
C LEU A 323 0.22 -17.19 1.87
N VAL A 324 -0.19 -16.32 0.95
CA VAL A 324 -1.58 -15.89 0.78
C VAL A 324 -2.05 -16.24 -0.63
N LEU A 325 -3.04 -17.12 -0.75
CA LEU A 325 -3.70 -17.45 -2.00
C LEU A 325 -5.19 -17.10 -1.88
N LYS A 326 -5.68 -16.20 -2.73
CA LYS A 326 -7.11 -15.82 -2.74
C LYS A 326 -7.70 -15.91 -4.13
N GLY A 327 -8.94 -16.36 -4.22
CA GLY A 327 -9.63 -16.53 -5.50
C GLY A 327 -9.15 -17.72 -6.32
N TRP A 328 -8.39 -18.63 -5.71
CA TRP A 328 -7.97 -19.86 -6.36
C TRP A 328 -9.03 -20.93 -6.18
N ARG A 329 -9.24 -21.75 -7.21
CA ARG A 329 -9.98 -23.00 -7.03
C ARG A 329 -9.09 -23.99 -6.32
N VAL A 330 -9.68 -24.86 -5.52
CA VAL A 330 -8.94 -25.96 -4.95
C VAL A 330 -9.73 -27.25 -5.08
N ASN A 331 -9.05 -28.29 -5.57
CA ASN A 331 -9.61 -29.62 -5.73
C ASN A 331 -9.52 -30.39 -4.40
N CYS A 332 -10.00 -29.79 -3.31
CA CYS A 332 -9.57 -30.13 -1.95
C CYS A 332 -10.26 -31.31 -1.28
N ILE A 333 -11.24 -31.95 -1.94
CA ILE A 333 -12.03 -33.00 -1.27
C ILE A 333 -11.13 -34.20 -0.84
N PHE A 334 -9.93 -34.35 -1.41
CA PHE A 334 -9.02 -35.47 -1.13
C PHE A 334 -7.63 -35.10 -0.54
N TYR A 335 -7.31 -33.82 -0.30
CA TYR A 335 -5.91 -33.39 -0.08
C TYR A 335 -5.58 -32.75 1.28
N TRP A 336 -6.54 -32.57 2.19
CA TRP A 336 -6.25 -31.86 3.45
C TRP A 336 -5.23 -32.58 4.36
N HIS A 337 -5.26 -33.92 4.41
CA HIS A 337 -4.22 -34.69 5.10
C HIS A 337 -2.82 -34.43 4.52
N ARG A 338 -2.71 -34.43 3.18
CA ARG A 338 -1.45 -34.13 2.49
C ARG A 338 -1.00 -32.69 2.66
N LEU A 339 -1.95 -31.74 2.73
CA LEU A 339 -1.62 -30.35 3.07
C LEU A 339 -0.94 -30.30 4.43
N VAL A 340 -1.49 -30.96 5.45
CA VAL A 340 -0.89 -30.98 6.79
C VAL A 340 0.52 -31.57 6.75
N GLU A 341 0.74 -32.68 6.04
CA GLU A 341 2.08 -33.25 5.85
C GLU A 341 3.06 -32.26 5.22
N ILE A 342 2.63 -31.54 4.18
CA ILE A 342 3.46 -30.50 3.53
C ILE A 342 3.74 -29.36 4.51
N LEU A 343 2.75 -28.91 5.27
CA LEU A 343 2.92 -27.83 6.25
C LEU A 343 3.86 -28.24 7.39
N GLN A 344 3.79 -29.49 7.86
CA GLN A 344 4.70 -30.02 8.88
C GLN A 344 6.15 -30.04 8.40
N SER A 345 6.39 -30.21 7.09
CA SER A 345 7.74 -30.18 6.53
C SER A 345 8.39 -28.79 6.55
N LYS A 346 7.62 -27.71 6.75
CA LYS A 346 8.09 -26.31 6.72
C LYS A 346 7.87 -25.63 8.07
N GLN A 347 8.81 -25.83 9.00
CA GLN A 347 8.71 -25.31 10.38
C GLN A 347 8.77 -23.77 10.47
N ASP A 348 9.47 -23.11 9.54
CA ASP A 348 9.58 -21.65 9.53
C ASP A 348 8.35 -20.90 9.00
N LEU A 349 7.38 -21.64 8.44
CA LEU A 349 6.14 -21.07 7.94
C LEU A 349 5.30 -20.54 9.12
N LYS A 350 5.00 -19.24 9.12
CA LYS A 350 4.26 -18.58 10.21
C LYS A 350 2.78 -18.35 9.86
N MET A 351 2.48 -18.16 8.59
CA MET A 351 1.14 -17.82 8.15
C MET A 351 0.80 -18.46 6.81
N ILE A 352 -0.42 -18.98 6.73
CA ILE A 352 -1.03 -19.41 5.48
C ILE A 352 -2.48 -18.93 5.42
N GLU A 353 -2.84 -18.26 4.34
CA GLU A 353 -4.18 -17.76 4.10
C GLU A 353 -4.69 -18.28 2.75
N PHE A 354 -5.73 -19.10 2.80
CA PHE A 354 -6.44 -19.62 1.65
C PHE A 354 -7.87 -19.09 1.66
N ASP A 355 -8.16 -18.22 0.70
CA ASP A 355 -9.52 -17.78 0.39
C ASP A 355 -9.92 -18.41 -0.93
N VAL A 356 -10.47 -19.61 -0.85
CA VAL A 356 -10.61 -20.51 -1.99
C VAL A 356 -12.05 -20.60 -2.47
N VAL A 357 -12.20 -20.84 -3.77
CA VAL A 357 -13.49 -20.99 -4.43
C VAL A 357 -13.80 -22.48 -4.56
N SER A 358 -14.94 -22.91 -3.99
CA SER A 358 -15.42 -24.29 -4.10
C SER A 358 -15.89 -24.57 -5.52
N SER A 359 -15.44 -25.69 -6.09
CA SER A 359 -16.03 -26.28 -7.29
C SER A 359 -17.09 -27.28 -6.83
N PHE A 360 -18.37 -26.91 -6.91
CA PHE A 360 -19.55 -27.77 -6.69
C PHE A 360 -19.65 -28.49 -5.34
N GLY A 361 -20.60 -28.07 -4.49
CA GLY A 361 -21.20 -28.91 -3.44
C GLY A 361 -20.22 -29.58 -2.48
N SER A 362 -19.01 -29.04 -2.33
CA SER A 362 -18.01 -29.65 -1.46
C SER A 362 -18.53 -29.53 -0.03
N GLY A 363 -18.90 -30.65 0.60
CA GLY A 363 -19.25 -30.73 2.02
C GLY A 363 -18.05 -30.43 2.95
N ILE A 364 -17.12 -29.59 2.51
CA ILE A 364 -15.89 -29.24 3.21
C ILE A 364 -16.25 -28.30 4.36
N ASN A 365 -16.20 -28.85 5.56
CA ASN A 365 -16.26 -28.05 6.77
C ASN A 365 -14.89 -27.42 7.03
N THR A 366 -14.72 -26.16 6.60
CA THR A 366 -13.48 -25.39 6.83
C THR A 366 -13.12 -25.26 8.32
N GLY A 367 -14.10 -25.38 9.22
CA GLY A 367 -13.88 -25.40 10.67
C GLY A 367 -13.08 -26.62 11.11
N VAL A 368 -13.41 -27.81 10.60
CA VAL A 368 -12.68 -29.06 10.91
C VAL A 368 -11.25 -28.98 10.42
N VAL A 369 -11.04 -28.50 9.18
CA VAL A 369 -9.68 -28.36 8.62
C VAL A 369 -8.85 -27.35 9.42
N LYS A 370 -9.42 -26.21 9.80
CA LYS A 370 -8.74 -25.22 10.67
C LYS A 370 -8.35 -25.84 12.00
N GLN A 371 -9.25 -26.62 12.60
CA GLN A 371 -8.99 -27.27 13.88
C GLN A 371 -7.86 -28.30 13.75
N TRP A 372 -7.90 -29.17 12.75
CA TRP A 372 -6.83 -30.14 12.49
C TRP A 372 -5.48 -29.48 12.21
N CYS A 373 -5.44 -28.41 11.40
CA CYS A 373 -4.18 -27.69 11.20
C CYS A 373 -3.67 -27.03 12.49
N LYS A 374 -4.56 -26.56 13.36
CA LYS A 374 -4.19 -25.98 14.66
C LYS A 374 -3.61 -27.04 15.61
N GLU A 375 -4.15 -28.26 15.57
CA GLU A 375 -3.67 -29.39 16.36
C GLU A 375 -2.31 -29.91 15.83
N MET A 376 -2.16 -30.04 14.51
CA MET A 376 -0.99 -30.65 13.88
C MET A 376 0.16 -29.68 13.57
N CYS A 377 -0.13 -28.38 13.44
CA CYS A 377 0.82 -27.32 13.08
C CYS A 377 0.55 -26.05 13.93
N PRO A 378 0.69 -26.11 15.27
CA PRO A 378 0.29 -25.01 16.16
C PRO A 378 1.07 -23.70 15.94
N TRP A 379 2.24 -23.75 15.31
CA TRP A 379 3.05 -22.58 14.99
C TRP A 379 2.54 -21.79 13.76
N ILE A 380 1.63 -22.37 12.97
CA ILE A 380 1.12 -21.77 11.74
C ILE A 380 -0.24 -21.11 11.99
N LYS A 381 -0.32 -19.82 11.68
CA LYS A 381 -1.61 -19.13 11.60
C LYS A 381 -2.32 -19.49 10.31
N VAL A 382 -3.31 -20.38 10.40
CA VAL A 382 -4.11 -20.82 9.25
C VAL A 382 -5.41 -20.02 9.14
N ARG A 383 -5.61 -19.36 8.00
CA ARG A 383 -6.86 -18.68 7.63
C ARG A 383 -7.46 -19.35 6.41
N LEU A 384 -8.58 -20.05 6.61
CA LEU A 384 -9.34 -20.65 5.51
C LEU A 384 -10.69 -19.95 5.38
N SER A 385 -11.03 -19.51 4.18
CA SER A 385 -12.39 -19.15 3.79
C SER A 385 -12.76 -19.90 2.53
N LEU A 386 -13.98 -20.43 2.51
CA LEU A 386 -14.55 -21.08 1.33
C LEU A 386 -15.64 -20.17 0.79
N ARG A 387 -15.56 -19.83 -0.50
CA ARG A 387 -16.59 -19.08 -1.20
C ARG A 387 -17.33 -19.99 -2.17
N GLU A 388 -18.65 -19.92 -2.15
CA GLU A 388 -19.49 -20.47 -3.21
C GLU A 388 -19.59 -19.44 -4.34
N LEU A 389 -19.39 -19.88 -5.59
CA LEU A 389 -19.56 -19.01 -6.75
C LEU A 389 -21.01 -18.50 -6.82
N GLY A 390 -21.19 -17.17 -6.77
CA GLY A 390 -22.49 -16.52 -7.00
C GLY A 390 -23.34 -16.27 -5.75
N LYS A 391 -22.81 -16.43 -4.53
CA LYS A 391 -23.46 -15.96 -3.29
C LYS A 391 -22.58 -14.92 -2.61
N GLU A 392 -23.21 -13.82 -2.15
CA GLU A 392 -22.56 -12.67 -1.49
C GLU A 392 -21.81 -13.03 -0.20
#